data_AF-A0A651FK25-F1
#
_entry.id   AF-A0A651FK25-F1
#
_cell.length_a   1.000
_cell.length_b   1.000
_cell.length_c   1.000
_cell.angle_alpha   90.00
_cell.angle_beta   90.00
_cell.angle_gamma   90.00
#
_symmetry.space_group_name_H-M   'P 1'
#
loop_
_entity.id
_entity.type
_entity.pdbx_description
1 polymer ?
#
loop_
_entity_poly.entity_id
_entity_poly.type
_entity_poly.pdbx_seq_one_letter_code
_entity_poly.pdbx_strand_id
1 'polypeptide(L)'
;MLKYYGLKHYGYVAFFFIVTVFFSVEAQAYSDKEIRTADRYYQERSYHMAAREFAPFLQRTAAREELAREVSFKWSDSILRGRDERQREAAEKKLQELIGGKDKDRWRAEAQAALAEHYISRDPWGQQQKIHAYLEEAREYWAGSTDIKTARRKFIDTGFLLADYMTQHRGWRNPPIRPMRLEGGRV
;
A
#
# COMPACT_ATOMS: atom_id res chain seq x y z
N MET A 1 73.89 18.50 -4.29
CA MET A 1 73.08 17.28 -4.04
C MET A 1 71.79 17.73 -3.33
N LEU A 2 70.78 18.20 -4.09
CA LEU A 2 69.55 18.79 -3.57
C LEU A 2 68.44 17.74 -3.55
N LYS A 3 67.91 17.45 -2.35
CA LYS A 3 66.86 16.47 -2.09
C LYS A 3 65.48 17.06 -2.39
N TYR A 4 64.76 16.50 -3.36
CA TYR A 4 63.35 16.76 -3.64
C TYR A 4 62.46 15.99 -2.62
N TYR A 5 61.90 16.69 -1.62
CA TYR A 5 60.92 16.13 -0.66
C TYR A 5 59.69 17.06 -0.53
N GLY A 6 59.01 17.37 -1.64
CA GLY A 6 58.03 18.47 -1.63
C GLY A 6 56.66 18.26 -2.27
N LEU A 7 56.28 17.06 -2.75
CA LEU A 7 55.08 16.96 -3.62
C LEU A 7 54.11 15.79 -3.36
N LYS A 8 54.17 15.10 -2.21
CA LYS A 8 53.26 13.97 -1.92
C LYS A 8 52.15 14.25 -0.89
N HIS A 9 52.04 15.45 -0.33
CA HIS A 9 51.06 15.74 0.74
C HIS A 9 49.86 16.58 0.30
N TYR A 10 49.90 17.26 -0.85
CA TYR A 10 48.78 18.07 -1.33
C TYR A 10 47.67 17.27 -2.04
N GLY A 11 47.93 16.03 -2.49
CA GLY A 11 46.94 15.19 -3.17
C GLY A 11 45.90 14.55 -2.23
N TYR A 12 46.26 14.29 -0.97
CA TYR A 12 45.37 13.63 -0.01
C TYR A 12 44.32 14.58 0.60
N VAL A 13 44.62 15.87 0.70
CA VAL A 13 43.71 16.87 1.27
C VAL A 13 42.55 17.19 0.30
N ALA A 14 42.81 17.22 -1.01
CA ALA A 14 41.78 17.43 -2.02
C ALA A 14 40.83 16.22 -2.14
N PHE A 15 41.32 14.99 -1.95
CA PHE A 15 40.48 13.79 -1.98
C PHE A 15 39.52 13.71 -0.77
N PHE A 16 39.94 14.18 0.41
CA PHE A 16 39.10 14.19 1.61
C PHE A 16 37.95 15.21 1.54
N PHE A 17 38.13 16.33 0.85
CA PHE A 17 37.08 17.34 0.66
C PHE A 17 36.03 16.94 -0.39
N ILE A 18 36.39 16.16 -1.42
CA ILE A 18 35.43 15.68 -2.42
C ILE A 18 34.52 14.59 -1.83
N VAL A 19 35.00 13.78 -0.88
CA VAL A 19 34.19 12.74 -0.24
C VAL A 19 33.16 13.32 0.73
N THR A 20 33.42 14.47 1.36
CA THR A 20 32.50 15.05 2.36
C THR A 20 31.32 15.82 1.77
N VAL A 21 31.44 16.37 0.55
CA VAL A 21 30.34 17.10 -0.11
C VAL A 21 29.25 16.16 -0.64
N PHE A 22 29.54 14.87 -0.87
CA PHE A 22 28.55 13.89 -1.31
C PHE A 22 27.63 13.34 -0.21
N PHE A 23 27.91 13.62 1.07
CA PHE A 23 27.08 13.13 2.20
C PHE A 23 26.11 14.17 2.77
N SER A 24 26.05 15.37 2.20
CA SER A 24 25.00 16.35 2.53
C SER A 24 23.78 16.15 1.63
N VAL A 25 23.35 14.90 1.42
CA VAL A 25 21.97 14.65 1.01
C VAL A 25 21.15 15.05 2.23
N GLU A 26 20.66 16.29 2.23
CA GLU A 26 19.59 16.71 3.11
C GLU A 26 18.52 15.64 2.99
N ALA A 27 18.46 14.75 3.99
CA ALA A 27 17.31 13.92 4.21
C ALA A 27 16.20 14.93 4.50
N GLN A 28 15.52 15.37 3.44
CA GLN A 28 14.28 16.12 3.52
C GLN A 28 13.32 15.19 4.23
N ALA A 29 13.37 15.24 5.55
CA ALA A 29 12.46 14.56 6.43
C ALA A 29 11.12 15.20 6.10
N TYR A 30 10.33 14.50 5.29
CA TYR A 30 8.97 14.88 5.01
C TYR A 30 8.30 15.27 6.30
N SER A 31 7.61 16.40 6.28
CA SER A 31 6.76 16.70 7.41
C SER A 31 5.60 15.71 7.33
N ASP A 32 5.27 15.05 8.44
CA ASP A 32 4.09 14.19 8.55
C ASP A 32 2.79 14.93 8.15
N LYS A 33 2.84 16.26 7.96
CA LYS A 33 1.78 17.10 7.42
C LYS A 33 1.49 16.86 5.93
N GLU A 34 2.47 16.51 5.11
CA GLU A 34 2.28 16.37 3.66
C GLU A 34 1.54 15.06 3.32
N ILE A 35 1.87 13.96 4.02
CA ILE A 35 1.20 12.67 3.85
C ILE A 35 -0.25 12.71 4.38
N ARG A 36 -0.53 13.55 5.39
CA ARG A 36 -1.88 13.71 5.96
C ARG A 36 -2.93 14.11 4.91
N THR A 37 -2.55 14.91 3.90
CA THR A 37 -3.48 15.29 2.82
C THR A 37 -3.84 14.09 1.94
N ALA A 38 -2.85 13.28 1.55
CA ALA A 38 -3.05 12.06 0.78
C ALA A 38 -3.90 11.04 1.56
N ASP A 39 -3.61 10.88 2.85
CA ASP A 39 -4.35 10.02 3.77
C ASP A 39 -5.81 10.44 3.93
N ARG A 40 -6.07 11.74 4.03
CA ARG A 40 -7.45 12.25 4.08
C ARG A 40 -8.22 11.86 2.81
N TYR A 41 -7.66 12.08 1.62
CA TYR A 41 -8.33 11.67 0.38
C TYR A 41 -8.55 10.16 0.31
N TYR A 42 -7.61 9.37 0.82
CA TYR A 42 -7.76 7.92 0.88
C TYR A 42 -8.91 7.49 1.80
N GLN A 43 -9.00 8.09 2.99
CA GLN A 43 -10.08 7.85 3.96
C GLN A 43 -11.46 8.27 3.42
N GLU A 44 -11.50 9.40 2.70
CA GLU A 44 -12.70 9.92 2.02
C GLU A 44 -13.05 9.14 0.74
N ARG A 45 -12.28 8.10 0.38
CA ARG A 45 -12.44 7.28 -0.83
C ARG A 45 -12.33 8.07 -2.15
N SER A 46 -11.66 9.23 -2.11
CA SER A 46 -11.32 10.02 -3.29
C SER A 46 -10.07 9.46 -3.98
N TYR A 47 -10.16 8.22 -4.47
CA TYR A 47 -9.00 7.41 -4.86
C TYR A 47 -8.12 8.05 -5.96
N HIS A 48 -8.70 8.75 -6.94
CA HIS A 48 -7.90 9.46 -7.94
C HIS A 48 -7.04 10.57 -7.33
N MET A 49 -7.60 11.34 -6.37
CA MET A 49 -6.89 12.39 -5.68
C MET A 49 -5.82 11.81 -4.74
N ALA A 50 -6.17 10.75 -4.00
CA ALA A 50 -5.23 10.01 -3.15
C ALA A 50 -4.03 9.50 -3.96
N ALA A 51 -4.25 8.83 -5.09
CA ALA A 51 -3.17 8.32 -5.93
C ALA A 51 -2.25 9.44 -6.44
N ARG A 52 -2.83 10.57 -6.87
CA ARG A 52 -2.06 11.75 -7.30
C ARG A 52 -1.18 12.29 -6.17
N GLU A 53 -1.73 12.41 -4.97
CA GLU A 53 -0.98 12.93 -3.81
C GLU A 53 0.06 11.92 -3.29
N PHE A 54 -0.17 10.61 -3.36
CA PHE A 54 0.85 9.62 -2.97
C PHE A 54 1.99 9.47 -3.97
N ALA A 55 1.78 9.75 -5.26
CA ALA A 55 2.76 9.48 -6.31
C ALA A 55 4.16 10.11 -6.07
N PRO A 56 4.29 11.38 -5.63
CA PRO A 56 5.59 11.99 -5.34
C PRO A 56 6.37 11.27 -4.24
N PHE A 57 5.69 10.57 -3.32
CA PHE A 57 6.32 9.93 -2.17
C PHE A 57 6.95 8.57 -2.52
N LEU A 58 6.50 7.90 -3.58
CA LEU A 58 6.97 6.56 -3.96
C LEU A 58 8.49 6.43 -4.12
N GLN A 59 9.16 7.49 -4.59
CA GLN A 59 10.61 7.50 -4.82
C GLN A 59 11.38 8.07 -3.62
N ARG A 60 10.71 8.82 -2.75
CA ARG A 60 11.35 9.67 -1.75
C ARG A 60 11.29 9.08 -0.33
N THR A 61 10.43 8.10 -0.09
CA THR A 61 10.31 7.44 1.23
C THR A 61 11.30 6.30 1.45
N ALA A 62 12.26 6.05 0.54
CA ALA A 62 13.17 4.91 0.61
C ALA A 62 13.97 4.82 1.93
N ALA A 63 14.21 5.93 2.62
CA ALA A 63 14.92 5.98 3.89
C ALA A 63 14.07 5.53 5.11
N ARG A 64 12.73 5.45 4.98
CA ARG A 64 11.80 4.99 6.02
C ARG A 64 11.00 3.82 5.48
N GLU A 65 11.52 2.61 5.68
CA GLU A 65 10.99 1.38 5.08
C GLU A 65 9.49 1.17 5.33
N GLU A 66 9.03 1.33 6.58
CA GLU A 66 7.61 1.19 6.93
C GLU A 66 6.72 2.20 6.18
N LEU A 67 7.17 3.46 6.11
CA LEU A 67 6.46 4.52 5.39
C LEU A 67 6.45 4.27 3.88
N ALA A 68 7.55 3.75 3.33
CA ALA A 68 7.61 3.38 1.92
C ALA A 68 6.63 2.26 1.58
N ARG A 69 6.49 1.27 2.46
CA ARG A 69 5.51 0.18 2.30
C ARG A 69 4.08 0.70 2.39
N GLU A 70 3.79 1.57 3.36
CA GLU A 70 2.50 2.24 3.49
C GLU A 70 2.11 3.03 2.24
N VAL A 71 3.00 3.91 1.78
CA VAL A 71 2.77 4.74 0.59
C VAL A 71 2.61 3.86 -0.65
N SER A 72 3.45 2.83 -0.81
CA SER A 72 3.35 1.88 -1.93
C SER A 72 1.99 1.17 -1.94
N PHE A 73 1.53 0.70 -0.78
CA PHE A 73 0.22 0.08 -0.64
C PHE A 73 -0.91 1.07 -0.98
N LYS A 74 -0.96 2.23 -0.30
CA LYS A 74 -2.06 3.19 -0.45
C LYS A 74 -2.16 3.77 -1.85
N TRP A 75 -1.02 4.04 -2.49
CA TRP A 75 -0.99 4.45 -3.89
C TRP A 75 -1.56 3.35 -4.80
N SER A 76 -1.08 2.12 -4.65
CA SER A 76 -1.49 1.01 -5.51
C SER A 76 -2.97 0.67 -5.34
N ASP A 77 -3.45 0.58 -4.10
CA ASP A 77 -4.87 0.36 -3.81
C ASP A 77 -5.75 1.50 -4.34
N SER A 78 -5.28 2.76 -4.25
CA SER A 78 -5.97 3.90 -4.85
C SER A 78 -6.07 3.80 -6.38
N ILE A 79 -5.02 3.37 -7.06
CA ILE A 79 -5.05 3.14 -8.52
C ILE A 79 -6.06 2.05 -8.88
N LEU A 80 -6.06 0.91 -8.17
CA LEU A 80 -6.97 -0.20 -8.45
C LEU A 80 -8.42 0.15 -8.15
N ARG A 81 -8.70 0.79 -7.00
CA ARG A 81 -10.06 1.22 -6.62
C ARG A 81 -10.57 2.39 -7.46
N GLY A 82 -9.67 3.28 -7.87
CA GLY A 82 -9.94 4.36 -8.81
C GLY A 82 -10.09 3.89 -10.25
N ARG A 83 -9.77 2.62 -10.57
CA ARG A 83 -9.86 2.03 -11.92
C ARG A 83 -9.04 2.81 -12.96
N ASP A 84 -7.88 3.34 -12.58
CA ASP A 84 -6.95 3.97 -13.52
C ASP A 84 -6.21 2.90 -14.34
N GLU A 85 -6.73 2.62 -15.54
CA GLU A 85 -6.20 1.58 -16.42
C GLU A 85 -4.77 1.85 -16.89
N ARG A 86 -4.33 3.11 -16.93
CA ARG A 86 -2.97 3.46 -17.39
C ARG A 86 -1.91 3.01 -16.40
N GLN A 87 -2.28 2.94 -15.13
CA GLN A 87 -1.37 2.63 -14.02
C GLN A 87 -1.68 1.28 -13.35
N ARG A 88 -2.72 0.58 -13.81
CA ARG A 88 -3.19 -0.68 -13.22
C ARG A 88 -2.09 -1.72 -13.09
N GLU A 89 -1.39 -2.03 -14.17
CA GLU A 89 -0.34 -3.07 -14.15
C GLU A 89 0.80 -2.72 -13.17
N ALA A 90 1.19 -1.44 -13.12
CA ALA A 90 2.18 -0.97 -12.18
C ALA A 90 1.71 -1.09 -10.71
N ALA A 91 0.43 -0.80 -10.44
CA ALA A 91 -0.18 -0.97 -9.12
C ALA A 91 -0.29 -2.44 -8.72
N GLU A 92 -0.72 -3.33 -9.63
CA GLU A 92 -0.75 -4.76 -9.38
C GLU A 92 0.65 -5.30 -9.04
N LYS A 93 1.65 -4.92 -9.83
CA LYS A 93 3.04 -5.32 -9.60
C LYS A 93 3.56 -4.86 -8.24
N LYS A 94 3.29 -3.60 -7.84
CA LYS A 94 3.70 -3.09 -6.53
C LYS A 94 3.04 -3.81 -5.37
N LEU A 95 1.77 -4.17 -5.48
CA LEU A 95 1.11 -4.99 -4.47
C LEU A 95 1.72 -6.40 -4.41
N GLN A 96 2.04 -7.01 -5.56
CA GLN A 96 2.73 -8.30 -5.60
C GLN A 96 4.13 -8.23 -4.97
N GLU A 97 4.87 -7.14 -5.19
CA GLU A 97 6.16 -6.89 -4.54
C GLU A 97 6.02 -6.80 -3.01
N LEU A 98 4.99 -6.11 -2.50
CA LEU A 98 4.69 -6.07 -1.06
C LEU A 98 4.36 -7.46 -0.49
N ILE A 99 3.63 -8.28 -1.26
CA ILE A 99 3.25 -9.65 -0.84
C ILE A 99 4.45 -10.60 -0.83
N GLY A 100 5.34 -10.45 -1.82
CA GLY A 100 6.56 -11.25 -1.95
C GLY A 100 7.72 -10.80 -1.04
N GLY A 101 7.56 -9.69 -0.32
CA GLY A 101 8.50 -9.22 0.68
C GLY A 101 8.65 -10.21 1.85
N LYS A 102 9.78 -10.12 2.57
CA LYS A 102 10.08 -11.00 3.72
C LYS A 102 9.19 -10.71 4.93
N ASP A 103 8.75 -9.47 5.08
CA ASP A 103 8.00 -9.04 6.27
C ASP A 103 6.55 -9.50 6.20
N LYS A 104 6.13 -10.24 7.22
CA LYS A 104 4.73 -10.61 7.45
C LYS A 104 4.03 -9.52 8.25
N ASP A 105 3.96 -8.33 7.66
CA ASP A 105 3.42 -7.14 8.29
C ASP A 105 1.98 -6.81 7.84
N ARG A 106 1.45 -5.74 8.41
CA ARG A 106 0.11 -5.21 8.08
C ARG A 106 -0.01 -4.92 6.59
N TRP A 107 1.02 -4.35 5.97
CA TRP A 107 0.96 -3.92 4.58
C TRP A 107 0.91 -5.10 3.60
N ARG A 108 1.58 -6.21 3.94
CA ARG A 108 1.42 -7.47 3.22
C ARG A 108 -0.02 -7.97 3.26
N ALA A 109 -0.65 -8.02 4.44
CA ALA A 109 -2.04 -8.46 4.58
C ALA A 109 -3.05 -7.53 3.88
N GLU A 110 -2.84 -6.22 3.96
CA GLU A 110 -3.63 -5.23 3.22
C GLU A 110 -3.48 -5.40 1.70
N ALA A 111 -2.26 -5.64 1.21
CA ALA A 111 -2.00 -5.85 -0.21
C ALA A 111 -2.65 -7.13 -0.75
N GLN A 112 -2.62 -8.22 0.02
CA GLN A 112 -3.32 -9.47 -0.29
C GLN A 112 -4.83 -9.24 -0.45
N ALA A 113 -5.46 -8.59 0.53
CA ALA A 113 -6.89 -8.30 0.49
C ALA A 113 -7.25 -7.38 -0.70
N ALA A 114 -6.44 -6.36 -0.97
CA ALA A 114 -6.65 -5.44 -2.09
C ALA A 114 -6.55 -6.13 -3.46
N LEU A 115 -5.52 -6.96 -3.69
CA LEU A 115 -5.38 -7.72 -4.94
C LEU A 115 -6.49 -8.75 -5.10
N ALA A 116 -6.88 -9.45 -4.03
CA ALA A 116 -7.99 -10.39 -4.09
C ALA A 116 -9.29 -9.68 -4.49
N GLU A 117 -9.61 -8.54 -3.86
CA GLU A 117 -10.78 -7.73 -4.22
C GLU A 117 -10.72 -7.27 -5.68
N HIS A 118 -9.55 -6.85 -6.16
CA HIS A 118 -9.35 -6.49 -7.56
C HIS A 118 -9.62 -7.67 -8.50
N TYR A 119 -9.04 -8.85 -8.25
CA TYR A 119 -9.21 -10.03 -9.09
C TYR A 119 -10.65 -10.55 -9.07
N ILE A 120 -11.33 -10.53 -7.93
CA ILE A 120 -12.77 -10.84 -7.84
C ILE A 120 -13.59 -9.96 -8.79
N SER A 121 -13.21 -8.68 -8.92
CA SER A 121 -13.93 -7.73 -9.77
C SER A 121 -13.69 -7.89 -11.27
N ARG A 122 -12.53 -8.44 -11.69
CA ARG A 122 -12.14 -8.50 -13.11
C ARG A 122 -12.09 -9.90 -13.68
N ASP A 123 -11.44 -10.83 -13.00
CA ASP A 123 -11.20 -12.19 -13.47
C ASP A 123 -11.27 -13.19 -12.30
N PRO A 124 -12.47 -13.40 -11.73
CA PRO A 124 -12.66 -14.26 -10.56
C PRO A 124 -12.34 -15.74 -10.82
N TRP A 125 -12.43 -16.17 -12.08
CA TRP A 125 -12.23 -17.57 -12.48
C TRP A 125 -10.77 -17.86 -12.82
N GLY A 126 -10.10 -16.98 -13.57
CA GLY A 126 -8.69 -17.15 -13.92
C GLY A 126 -7.73 -16.99 -12.73
N GLN A 127 -8.16 -16.29 -11.66
CA GLN A 127 -7.34 -16.06 -10.47
C GLN A 127 -7.83 -16.80 -9.22
N GLN A 128 -8.64 -17.86 -9.35
CA GLN A 128 -9.31 -18.49 -8.22
C GLN A 128 -8.39 -18.91 -7.07
N GLN A 129 -7.29 -19.59 -7.39
CA GLN A 129 -6.32 -20.03 -6.39
C GLN A 129 -5.67 -18.84 -5.65
N LYS A 130 -5.34 -17.76 -6.38
CA LYS A 130 -4.73 -16.57 -5.78
C LYS A 130 -5.73 -15.81 -4.90
N ILE A 131 -6.97 -15.65 -5.35
CA ILE A 131 -8.02 -14.99 -4.57
C ILE A 131 -8.20 -15.69 -3.23
N HIS A 132 -8.35 -17.03 -3.25
CA HIS A 132 -8.50 -17.81 -2.02
C HIS A 132 -7.30 -17.66 -1.10
N ALA A 133 -6.09 -17.92 -1.60
CA ALA A 133 -4.86 -17.84 -0.82
C ALA A 133 -4.65 -16.45 -0.20
N TYR A 134 -4.85 -15.38 -0.97
CA TYR A 134 -4.68 -14.02 -0.48
C TYR A 134 -5.69 -13.66 0.61
N LEU A 135 -6.96 -14.06 0.47
CA LEU A 135 -7.96 -13.78 1.50
C LEU A 135 -7.74 -14.60 2.76
N GLU A 136 -7.33 -15.86 2.65
CA GLU A 136 -6.98 -16.68 3.81
C GLU A 136 -5.77 -16.12 4.56
N GLU A 137 -4.67 -15.85 3.86
CA GLU A 137 -3.46 -15.30 4.50
C GLU A 137 -3.71 -13.94 5.16
N ALA A 138 -4.48 -13.06 4.49
CA ALA A 138 -4.87 -11.78 5.07
C ALA A 138 -5.73 -11.98 6.33
N ARG A 139 -6.71 -12.90 6.28
CA ARG A 139 -7.57 -13.22 7.43
C ARG A 139 -6.75 -13.77 8.60
N GLU A 140 -5.83 -14.69 8.34
CA GLU A 140 -4.95 -15.27 9.36
C GLU A 140 -4.06 -14.22 10.02
N TYR A 141 -3.47 -13.31 9.23
CA TYR A 141 -2.70 -12.19 9.78
C TYR A 141 -3.55 -11.35 10.75
N TRP A 142 -4.76 -10.96 10.33
CA TRP A 142 -5.64 -10.17 11.19
C TRP A 142 -6.14 -10.93 12.42
N ALA A 143 -6.29 -12.25 12.34
CA ALA A 143 -6.65 -13.07 13.50
C ALA A 143 -5.54 -13.06 14.58
N GLY A 144 -4.27 -12.97 14.17
CA GLY A 144 -3.11 -12.95 15.07
C GLY A 144 -2.58 -11.55 15.42
N SER A 145 -3.19 -10.48 14.92
CA SER A 145 -2.69 -9.11 15.10
C SER A 145 -2.93 -8.58 16.53
N THR A 146 -1.96 -7.84 17.05
CA THR A 146 -2.03 -7.20 18.38
C THR A 146 -2.83 -5.90 18.39
N ASP A 147 -3.03 -5.25 17.24
CA ASP A 147 -3.93 -4.09 17.10
C ASP A 147 -5.38 -4.56 16.96
N ILE A 148 -5.98 -4.97 18.08
CA ILE A 148 -7.32 -5.57 18.14
C ILE A 148 -8.38 -4.68 17.46
N LYS A 149 -8.26 -3.35 17.59
CA LYS A 149 -9.25 -2.41 17.06
C LYS A 149 -9.30 -2.45 15.53
N THR A 150 -8.13 -2.40 14.89
CA THR A 150 -8.03 -2.50 13.42
C THR A 150 -8.28 -3.93 12.96
N ALA A 151 -7.69 -4.91 13.65
CA ALA A 151 -7.74 -6.32 13.32
C ALA A 151 -9.16 -6.87 13.29
N ARG A 152 -10.00 -6.56 14.28
CA ARG A 152 -11.38 -7.05 14.34
C ARG A 152 -12.17 -6.69 13.08
N ARG A 153 -12.10 -5.43 12.66
CA ARG A 153 -12.79 -4.95 11.47
C ARG A 153 -12.26 -5.66 10.22
N LYS A 154 -10.93 -5.70 10.05
CA LYS A 154 -10.30 -6.29 8.87
C LYS A 154 -10.52 -7.80 8.78
N PHE A 155 -10.47 -8.51 9.90
CA PHE A 155 -10.80 -9.93 9.97
C PHE A 155 -12.23 -10.21 9.50
N ILE A 156 -13.21 -9.43 9.98
CA ILE A 156 -14.61 -9.56 9.58
C ILE A 156 -14.79 -9.22 8.10
N ASP A 157 -14.25 -8.09 7.64
CA ASP A 157 -14.36 -7.63 6.24
C ASP A 157 -13.76 -8.66 5.26
N THR A 158 -12.56 -9.17 5.54
CA THR A 158 -11.89 -10.20 4.73
C THR A 158 -12.60 -11.54 4.81
N GLY A 159 -13.11 -11.93 5.98
CA GLY A 159 -13.88 -13.16 6.17
C GLY A 159 -15.18 -13.16 5.36
N PHE A 160 -15.93 -12.06 5.37
CA PHE A 160 -17.12 -11.93 4.53
C PHE A 160 -16.80 -11.88 3.04
N LEU A 161 -15.70 -11.22 2.65
CA LEU A 161 -15.26 -11.23 1.25
C LEU A 161 -14.91 -12.65 0.78
N LEU A 162 -14.23 -13.44 1.62
CA LEU A 162 -13.92 -14.84 1.32
C LEU A 162 -15.19 -15.70 1.25
N ALA A 163 -16.13 -15.52 2.17
CA ALA A 163 -17.41 -16.24 2.16
C ALA A 163 -18.25 -15.91 0.91
N ASP A 164 -18.36 -14.62 0.56
CA ASP A 164 -19.01 -14.16 -0.68
C ASP A 164 -18.39 -14.82 -1.91
N TYR A 165 -17.05 -14.91 -1.93
CA TYR A 165 -16.32 -15.53 -3.03
C TYR A 165 -16.57 -17.05 -3.12
N MET A 166 -16.40 -17.78 -2.00
CA MET A 166 -16.55 -19.24 -1.96
C MET A 166 -17.96 -19.71 -2.27
N THR A 167 -18.97 -18.99 -1.79
CA THR A 167 -20.38 -19.35 -1.99
C THR A 167 -20.93 -18.89 -3.33
N GLN A 168 -20.17 -18.08 -4.09
CA GLN A 168 -20.62 -17.38 -5.29
C GLN A 168 -21.85 -16.47 -5.05
N HIS A 169 -22.27 -16.30 -3.80
CA HIS A 169 -23.35 -15.40 -3.40
C HIS A 169 -22.74 -14.05 -3.04
N ARG A 170 -22.89 -13.07 -3.94
CA ARG A 170 -22.53 -11.68 -3.65
C ARG A 170 -23.62 -11.06 -2.78
N GLY A 171 -23.44 -11.00 -1.46
CA GLY A 171 -24.46 -10.42 -0.59
C GLY A 171 -24.21 -10.47 0.91
N TRP A 172 -23.19 -11.19 1.38
CA TRP A 172 -22.82 -11.20 2.79
C TRP A 172 -22.08 -9.91 3.17
N ARG A 173 -21.18 -9.41 2.32
CA ARG A 173 -20.47 -8.13 2.56
C ARG A 173 -21.34 -6.91 2.25
N ASN A 174 -22.23 -7.00 1.28
CA ASN A 174 -23.16 -5.94 0.87
C ASN A 174 -24.58 -6.52 0.72
N PRO A 175 -25.31 -6.78 1.83
CA PRO A 175 -26.67 -7.28 1.73
C PRO A 175 -27.52 -6.26 0.95
N PRO A 176 -28.36 -6.70 0.00
CA PRO A 176 -29.24 -5.77 -0.70
C PRO A 176 -30.12 -5.07 0.33
N ILE A 177 -29.98 -3.74 0.43
CA ILE A 177 -30.92 -2.92 1.19
C ILE A 177 -32.25 -3.03 0.45
N ARG A 178 -33.12 -3.95 0.89
CA ARG A 178 -34.49 -3.97 0.40
C ARG A 178 -35.13 -2.68 0.93
N PRO A 179 -35.61 -1.76 0.08
CA PRO A 179 -36.36 -0.63 0.58
C PRO A 179 -37.55 -1.21 1.35
N MET A 180 -37.66 -0.90 2.65
CA MET A 180 -38.90 -1.17 3.36
C MET A 180 -39.98 -0.39 2.62
N ARG A 181 -40.92 -1.10 2.00
CA ARG A 181 -42.20 -0.48 1.66
C ARG A 181 -42.78 -0.04 3.00
N LEU A 182 -42.70 1.27 3.27
CA LEU A 182 -43.62 1.90 4.18
C LEU A 182 -44.97 1.74 3.50
N GLU A 183 -45.70 0.66 3.82
CA GLU A 183 -47.10 0.55 3.47
C GLU A 183 -47.79 1.72 4.15
N GLY A 184 -47.98 2.79 3.37
CA GLY A 184 -48.67 3.98 3.80
C GLY A 184 -50.02 3.57 4.35
N GLY A 185 -50.17 3.73 5.67
CA GLY A 185 -51.44 3.61 6.34
C GLY A 185 -52.46 4.43 5.57
N ARG A 186 -53.55 3.78 5.18
CA ARG A 186 -54.77 4.48 4.77
C ARG A 186 -55.21 5.32 5.96
N VAL A 187 -55.15 6.64 5.81
CA VAL A 187 -55.92 7.58 6.64
C VAL A 187 -57.24 7.81 5.93
#